data_AF-A0A2X1H863-F1
#
_entry.id   AF-A0A2X1H863-F1
#
_cell.length_a   1.000
_cell.length_b   1.000
_cell.length_c   1.000
_cell.angle_alpha   90.00
_cell.angle_beta   90.00
_cell.angle_gamma   90.00
#
_symmetry.space_group_name_H-M   'P 1'
#
loop_
_entity.id
_entity.type
_entity.pdbx_description
1 polymer ?
#
loop_
_entity_poly.entity_id
_entity_poly.type
_entity_poly.pdbx_seq_one_letter_code
_entity_poly.pdbx_strand_id
1 'polypeptide(L)'
;MQNLLLGNALYSLNFKSEGFIKLLPEDNNRYNIEVTGESPVEVIYRFLPDNYRVEVTEVNHLGANQKAIATYSYQQVGELLLPLSIKIVASEGENSTQITLEFKGLDLDKKLSFPFKIPSGMKEITINK
;
A
#
# COMPACT_ATOMS: atom_id res chain seq x y z
N MET A 1 6.42 0.29 2.41
CA MET A 1 5.81 1.65 2.29
C MET A 1 5.16 1.87 0.94
N GLN A 2 5.87 1.73 -0.19
CA GLN A 2 5.34 2.04 -1.52
C GLN A 2 4.05 1.27 -1.89
N ASN A 3 3.96 -0.03 -1.59
CA ASN A 3 2.77 -0.83 -1.93
C ASN A 3 1.49 -0.28 -1.28
N LEU A 4 1.59 0.18 -0.02
CA LEU A 4 0.49 0.82 0.69
C LEU A 4 0.00 2.05 -0.09
N LEU A 5 0.92 2.94 -0.48
CA LEU A 5 0.58 4.18 -1.18
C LEU A 5 -0.01 3.95 -2.57
N LEU A 6 0.21 2.78 -3.16
CA LEU A 6 -0.30 2.40 -4.48
C LEU A 6 -1.53 1.50 -4.42
N GLY A 7 -2.00 1.10 -3.23
CA GLY A 7 -3.11 0.15 -3.08
C GLY A 7 -2.76 -1.27 -3.56
N ASN A 8 -1.48 -1.63 -3.49
CA ASN A 8 -0.98 -2.97 -3.81
C ASN A 8 -0.86 -3.83 -2.53
N ALA A 9 -0.83 -5.15 -2.70
CA ALA A 9 -0.57 -6.07 -1.60
C ALA A 9 0.75 -5.71 -0.87
N LEU A 10 0.70 -5.64 0.46
CA LEU A 10 1.86 -5.29 1.30
C LEU A 10 2.89 -6.43 1.35
N TYR A 11 2.42 -7.66 1.43
CA TYR A 11 3.24 -8.87 1.51
C TYR A 11 3.23 -9.58 0.16
N SER A 12 4.32 -10.29 -0.12
CA SER A 12 4.45 -11.06 -1.36
C SER A 12 3.42 -12.20 -1.37
N LEU A 13 2.59 -12.25 -2.41
CA LEU A 13 1.64 -13.34 -2.65
C LEU A 13 2.33 -14.48 -3.41
N ASN A 14 3.46 -14.97 -2.91
CA ASN A 14 4.21 -16.03 -3.56
C ASN A 14 3.78 -17.40 -3.01
N PHE A 15 3.17 -18.22 -3.88
CA PHE A 15 2.74 -19.59 -3.58
C PHE A 15 3.89 -20.58 -3.33
N LYS A 16 5.16 -20.16 -3.45
CA LYS A 16 6.36 -21.02 -3.30
C LYS A 16 7.15 -20.77 -2.01
N SER A 17 6.75 -19.82 -1.16
CA SER A 17 7.42 -19.49 0.11
C SER A 17 6.68 -20.03 1.34
N GLU A 18 7.30 -19.98 2.51
CA GLU A 18 6.90 -20.51 3.83
C GLU A 18 5.54 -20.00 4.40
N GLY A 19 4.75 -19.27 3.61
CA GLY A 19 3.44 -18.77 4.00
C GLY A 19 2.27 -19.51 3.35
N PHE A 20 1.12 -19.49 4.02
CA PHE A 20 -0.13 -20.02 3.49
C PHE A 20 -0.97 -18.90 2.88
N ILE A 21 -1.46 -19.14 1.66
CA ILE A 21 -2.42 -18.27 0.97
C ILE A 21 -3.74 -19.02 0.91
N LYS A 22 -4.79 -18.43 1.49
CA LYS A 22 -6.12 -19.02 1.55
C LYS A 22 -7.16 -18.08 0.97
N LEU A 23 -8.01 -18.60 0.09
CA LEU A 23 -9.21 -17.89 -0.34
C LEU A 23 -10.27 -18.00 0.75
N LEU A 24 -10.77 -16.87 1.23
CA LEU A 24 -11.85 -16.81 2.22
C LEU A 24 -13.21 -16.75 1.51
N PRO A 25 -14.12 -17.70 1.77
CA PRO A 25 -15.46 -17.69 1.20
C PRO A 25 -16.34 -16.72 1.98
N GLU A 26 -16.29 -15.43 1.64
CA GLU A 26 -17.19 -14.41 2.17
C GLU A 26 -18.19 -13.98 1.09
N ASP A 27 -19.46 -13.83 1.46
CA ASP A 27 -20.52 -13.35 0.56
C ASP A 27 -20.56 -11.82 0.52
N ASN A 28 -19.51 -11.23 -0.05
CA ASN A 28 -19.33 -9.76 -0.11
C ASN A 28 -18.93 -9.25 -1.50
N ASN A 29 -19.02 -10.10 -2.52
CA ASN A 29 -18.60 -9.80 -3.90
C ASN A 29 -17.16 -9.27 -3.99
N ARG A 30 -16.24 -9.87 -3.23
CA ARG A 30 -14.79 -9.61 -3.29
C ARG A 30 -14.02 -10.91 -3.39
N TYR A 31 -12.80 -10.83 -3.92
CA TYR A 31 -11.82 -11.89 -3.73
C TYR A 31 -11.08 -11.64 -2.42
N ASN A 32 -11.38 -12.45 -1.41
CA ASN A 32 -10.79 -12.30 -0.07
C ASN A 32 -9.65 -13.30 0.08
N ILE A 33 -8.43 -12.81 0.26
CA ILE A 33 -7.23 -13.63 0.37
C ILE A 33 -6.59 -13.38 1.72
N GLU A 34 -6.47 -14.44 2.51
CA GLU A 34 -5.70 -14.49 3.75
C GLU A 34 -4.28 -14.95 3.43
N VAL A 35 -3.30 -14.26 4.01
CA VAL A 35 -1.88 -14.56 3.92
C VAL A 35 -1.34 -14.66 5.34
N THR A 36 -0.83 -15.83 5.68
CA THR A 36 -0.14 -16.10 6.94
C THR A 36 1.26 -16.61 6.66
N GLY A 37 2.23 -16.31 7.53
CA GLY A 37 3.61 -16.78 7.42
C GLY A 37 4.20 -17.12 8.78
N GLU A 38 5.52 -17.19 8.88
CA GLU A 38 6.21 -17.50 10.14
C GLU A 38 6.13 -16.36 11.19
N SER A 39 5.88 -15.13 10.74
CA SER A 39 5.64 -13.97 11.61
C SER A 39 4.29 -14.12 12.34
N PRO A 40 4.12 -13.57 13.56
CA PRO A 40 2.83 -13.52 14.25
C PRO A 40 1.91 -12.46 13.62
N VAL A 41 1.83 -12.42 12.29
CA VAL A 41 1.03 -11.48 11.52
C VAL A 41 0.22 -12.26 10.51
N GLU A 42 -1.08 -12.03 10.54
CA GLU A 42 -2.03 -12.46 9.52
C GLU A 42 -2.46 -11.24 8.72
N VAL A 43 -2.55 -11.39 7.40
CA VAL A 43 -3.01 -10.32 6.53
C VAL A 43 -4.16 -10.79 5.65
N ILE A 44 -5.25 -10.03 5.65
CA ILE A 44 -6.39 -10.27 4.78
C ILE A 44 -6.46 -9.13 3.76
N TYR A 45 -6.44 -9.50 2.48
CA TYR A 45 -6.69 -8.60 1.36
C TYR A 45 -8.08 -8.84 0.80
N ARG A 46 -8.84 -7.78 0.58
CA ARG A 46 -10.12 -7.83 -0.13
C ARG A 46 -9.95 -7.11 -1.45
N PHE A 47 -10.00 -7.85 -2.56
CA PHE A 47 -9.80 -7.30 -3.90
C PHE A 47 -11.13 -7.02 -4.59
N LEU A 48 -11.18 -5.89 -5.29
CA LEU A 48 -12.30 -5.54 -6.17
C LEU A 48 -12.33 -6.47 -7.40
N PRO A 49 -13.50 -7.00 -7.79
CA PRO A 49 -13.57 -7.99 -8.87
C PRO A 49 -13.42 -7.39 -10.28
N ASP A 50 -13.68 -6.09 -10.44
CA ASP A 50 -13.65 -5.38 -11.72
C ASP A 50 -12.23 -5.02 -12.18
N ASN A 51 -11.33 -4.72 -11.24
CA ASN A 51 -10.00 -4.19 -11.53
C ASN A 51 -8.86 -4.85 -10.74
N TYR A 52 -9.18 -5.81 -9.86
CA TYR A 52 -8.23 -6.54 -9.01
C TYR A 52 -7.36 -5.65 -8.10
N ARG A 53 -7.79 -4.42 -7.83
CA ARG A 53 -7.16 -3.55 -6.83
C ARG A 53 -7.59 -3.95 -5.43
N VAL A 54 -6.73 -3.67 -4.45
CA VAL A 54 -7.04 -3.91 -3.03
C VAL A 54 -8.03 -2.85 -2.56
N GLU A 55 -9.22 -3.25 -2.15
CA GLU A 55 -10.17 -2.36 -1.47
C GLU A 55 -9.82 -2.23 0.02
N VAL A 56 -9.45 -3.35 0.63
CA VAL A 56 -9.12 -3.41 2.07
C VAL A 56 -7.87 -4.26 2.28
N THR A 57 -6.94 -3.73 3.08
CA THR A 57 -5.88 -4.52 3.73
C THR A 57 -6.15 -4.52 5.22
N GLU A 58 -6.22 -5.71 5.80
CA GLU A 58 -6.36 -5.92 7.24
C GLU A 58 -5.14 -6.69 7.72
N VAL A 59 -4.46 -6.17 8.74
CA VAL A 59 -3.26 -6.75 9.34
C VAL A 59 -3.56 -7.02 10.80
N ASN A 60 -3.51 -8.28 11.21
CA ASN A 60 -3.80 -8.74 12.56
C ASN A 60 -2.51 -9.30 13.19
N HIS A 61 -2.21 -8.92 14.43
CA HIS A 61 -1.14 -9.56 15.19
C HIS A 61 -1.69 -10.83 15.88
N LEU A 62 -1.13 -11.98 15.57
CA LEU A 62 -1.47 -13.25 16.21
C LEU A 62 -0.83 -13.29 17.60
N GLY A 63 -1.61 -13.07 18.66
CA GLY A 63 -1.14 -13.09 20.05
C GLY A 63 -1.03 -11.74 20.76
N ALA A 64 -1.34 -10.64 20.06
CA ALA A 64 -1.54 -9.33 20.67
C ALA A 64 -2.85 -8.73 20.17
N ASN A 65 -3.49 -7.87 20.95
CA ASN A 65 -4.71 -7.19 20.51
C ASN A 65 -4.37 -5.97 19.64
N GLN A 66 -3.57 -6.20 18.59
CA GLN A 66 -3.10 -5.19 17.64
C GLN A 66 -3.66 -5.48 16.25
N LYS A 67 -4.26 -4.47 15.63
CA LYS A 67 -4.89 -4.57 14.32
C LYS A 67 -4.71 -3.29 13.53
N ALA A 68 -4.51 -3.40 12.22
CA ALA A 68 -4.55 -2.26 11.31
C ALA A 68 -5.44 -2.56 10.10
N ILE A 69 -6.35 -1.65 9.77
CA ILE A 69 -7.20 -1.73 8.57
C ILE A 69 -6.89 -0.52 7.70
N ALA A 70 -6.45 -0.76 6.47
CA ALA A 70 -6.35 0.22 5.40
C ALA A 70 -7.48 0.02 4.39
N THR A 71 -8.21 1.09 4.07
CA THR A 71 -9.26 1.11 3.04
C THR A 71 -8.87 2.07 1.94
N TYR A 72 -9.04 1.65 0.69
CA TYR A 72 -8.59 2.38 -0.49
C TYR A 72 -9.80 2.78 -1.35
N SER A 73 -9.77 4.00 -1.87
CA SER A 73 -10.60 4.40 -3.01
C SER A 73 -9.69 4.73 -4.19
N TYR A 74 -10.23 4.70 -5.41
CA TYR A 74 -9.44 4.82 -6.63
C TYR A 74 -9.97 5.91 -7.56
N GLN A 75 -9.08 6.52 -8.32
CA GLN A 75 -9.36 7.48 -9.38
C GLN A 75 -8.58 7.12 -10.64
N GLN A 76 -9.15 7.45 -11.79
CA GLN A 76 -8.46 7.37 -13.07
C GLN A 76 -7.53 8.58 -13.22
N VAL A 77 -6.25 8.35 -13.48
CA VAL A 77 -5.25 9.38 -13.77
C VAL A 77 -4.53 8.99 -15.07
N GLY A 78 -4.89 9.66 -16.17
CA GLY A 78 -4.49 9.21 -17.50
C GLY A 78 -4.99 7.78 -17.77
N GLU A 79 -4.08 6.87 -18.10
CA GLU A 79 -4.38 5.46 -18.35
C GLU A 79 -4.28 4.57 -17.09
N LEU A 80 -3.90 5.12 -15.94
CA LEU A 80 -3.70 4.36 -14.70
C LEU A 80 -4.83 4.57 -13.70
N LEU A 81 -5.28 3.47 -13.10
CA LEU A 81 -6.13 3.50 -11.91
C LEU A 81 -5.25 3.57 -10.66
N LEU A 82 -5.30 4.71 -9.94
CA LEU A 82 -4.45 5.01 -8.79
C LEU A 82 -5.28 5.33 -7.54
N PRO A 83 -4.73 5.19 -6.32
CA PRO A 83 -5.44 5.57 -5.11
C PRO A 83 -5.86 7.05 -5.11
N LEU A 84 -7.14 7.29 -4.80
CA LEU A 84 -7.69 8.61 -4.51
C LEU A 84 -7.54 8.92 -3.03
N SER A 85 -7.89 7.97 -2.18
CA SER A 85 -7.71 8.08 -0.74
C SER A 85 -7.30 6.76 -0.10
N ILE A 86 -6.61 6.89 1.03
CA ILE A 86 -6.27 5.77 1.91
C ILE A 86 -6.68 6.18 3.31
N LYS A 87 -7.57 5.39 3.93
CA LYS A 87 -7.91 5.52 5.35
C LYS A 87 -7.29 4.35 6.10
N ILE A 88 -6.46 4.63 7.10
CA ILE A 88 -5.82 3.64 7.95
C ILE A 88 -6.33 3.83 9.37
N VAL A 89 -6.83 2.75 9.97
CA VAL A 89 -7.18 2.70 11.39
C VAL A 89 -6.31 1.62 12.01
N ALA A 90 -5.40 2.01 12.90
CA ALA A 90 -4.59 1.10 13.70
C ALA A 90 -5.09 1.13 15.14
N SER A 91 -5.27 -0.04 15.75
CA SER A 91 -5.75 -0.18 17.12
C SER A 91 -4.86 -1.12 17.94
N GLU A 92 -4.71 -0.80 19.22
CA GLU A 92 -4.07 -1.64 20.23
C GLU A 92 -4.93 -1.62 21.50
N GLY A 93 -5.62 -2.73 21.78
CA GLY A 93 -6.64 -2.76 22.83
C GLY A 93 -7.76 -1.76 22.55
N GLU A 94 -8.01 -0.87 23.51
CA GLU A 94 -9.01 0.20 23.41
C GLU A 94 -8.49 1.46 22.69
N ASN A 95 -7.17 1.54 22.45
CA ASN A 95 -6.56 2.70 21.81
C ASN A 95 -6.64 2.57 20.28
N SER A 96 -6.89 3.68 19.59
CA SER A 96 -6.84 3.71 18.13
C SER A 96 -6.21 5.00 17.58
N THR A 97 -5.58 4.87 16.43
CA THR A 97 -5.03 5.97 15.64
C THR A 97 -5.59 5.89 14.23
N GLN A 98 -6.05 7.03 13.71
CA GLN A 98 -6.55 7.14 12.35
C GLN A 98 -5.62 8.03 11.52
N ILE A 99 -5.25 7.55 10.34
CA ILE A 99 -4.47 8.30 9.34
C ILE A 99 -5.30 8.33 8.05
N THR A 100 -5.48 9.51 7.48
CA THR A 100 -6.16 9.68 6.19
C THR A 100 -5.22 10.37 5.21
N LEU A 101 -5.03 9.77 4.04
CA LEU A 101 -4.29 10.35 2.92
C LEU A 101 -5.26 10.60 1.77
N GLU A 102 -5.17 11.78 1.16
CA GLU A 102 -5.90 12.15 -0.06
C GLU A 102 -4.88 12.57 -1.12
N PHE A 103 -4.96 11.94 -2.30
CA PHE A 103 -4.06 12.25 -3.41
C PHE A 103 -4.74 13.24 -4.37
N LYS A 104 -4.19 14.46 -4.44
CA LYS A 104 -4.68 15.55 -5.29
C LYS A 104 -3.58 16.01 -6.24
N GLY A 105 -3.96 16.38 -7.46
CA GLY A 105 -3.02 16.91 -8.46
C GLY A 105 -1.92 15.92 -8.87
N LEU A 106 -2.29 14.66 -9.10
CA LEU A 106 -1.33 13.64 -9.55
C LEU A 106 -0.91 13.92 -11.01
N ASP A 107 0.37 14.24 -11.20
CA ASP A 107 1.02 14.37 -12.51
C ASP A 107 1.86 13.11 -12.79
N LEU A 108 1.56 12.41 -13.88
CA LEU A 108 2.34 11.25 -14.34
C LEU A 108 3.46 11.66 -15.28
N ASP A 109 4.56 10.90 -15.25
CA ASP A 109 5.72 11.06 -16.15
C ASP A 109 6.25 12.48 -16.29
N LYS A 110 6.07 13.28 -15.24
CA LYS A 110 6.55 14.66 -15.22
C LYS A 110 8.06 14.65 -15.27
N LYS A 111 8.63 15.38 -16.22
CA LYS A 111 10.07 15.62 -16.27
C LYS A 111 10.50 16.36 -15.00
N LEU A 112 11.12 15.64 -14.07
CA LEU A 112 11.65 16.23 -12.85
C LEU A 112 12.95 16.98 -13.18
N SER A 113 12.94 18.28 -12.98
CA SER A 113 14.16 19.08 -12.94
C SER A 113 14.38 19.53 -11.50
N PHE A 114 15.47 19.08 -10.88
CA PHE A 114 15.91 19.60 -9.59
C PHE A 114 16.88 20.74 -9.86
N PRO A 115 16.48 22.02 -9.74
CA PRO A 115 17.39 23.13 -9.98
C PRO A 115 18.47 23.11 -8.91
N PHE A 116 19.67 22.68 -9.27
CA PHE A 116 20.85 22.86 -8.45
C PHE A 116 21.55 24.15 -8.87
N LYS A 117 21.99 24.94 -7.89
CA LYS A 117 22.90 26.06 -8.09
C LYS A 117 24.18 25.73 -7.34
N ILE A 118 25.32 25.81 -8.02
CA ILE A 118 26.63 25.74 -7.36
C ILE A 118 26.74 26.98 -6.45
N PRO A 119 26.94 26.82 -5.13
CA PRO A 119 27.20 27.94 -4.25
C PRO A 119 28.41 28.74 -4.72
N SER A 120 28.39 30.06 -4.54
CA SER A 120 29.54 30.92 -4.86
C SER A 120 30.80 30.42 -4.14
N GLY A 121 31.86 30.14 -4.90
CA GLY A 121 33.14 29.65 -4.37
C GLY A 121 33.35 28.13 -4.47
N MET A 122 32.34 27.36 -4.91
CA MET A 122 32.49 25.93 -5.19
C MET A 122 32.70 25.69 -6.70
N LYS A 123 33.48 24.67 -7.05
CA LYS A 123 33.72 24.26 -8.44
C LYS A 123 32.89 23.02 -8.77
N GLU A 124 32.35 22.98 -9.98
CA GLU A 124 31.69 21.80 -10.53
C GLU A 124 32.70 20.65 -10.67
N ILE A 125 32.31 19.43 -10.30
CA ILE A 125 33.08 18.21 -10.56
C ILE A 125 32.36 17.45 -11.67
N THR A 126 32.98 17.37 -12.85
CA THR A 126 32.48 16.57 -13.96
C THR A 126 33.14 15.19 -13.90
N ILE A 127 32.33 14.14 -13.78
CA ILE A 127 32.82 12.76 -13.88
C ILE A 127 32.62 12.33 -15.34
N ASN A 128 33.72 12.28 -16.10
CA ASN A 128 33.68 11.70 -17.43
C ASN A 128 33.59 10.17 -17.29
N LYS A 129 32.64 9.58 -18.01
CA LYS A 129 32.33 8.16 -17.98
C LYS A 129 33.30 7.34 -18.83
#